data_AF-A0A5J4RG72-F1
#
_entry.id   AF-A0A5J4RG72-F1
#
_cell.length_a   1.000
_cell.length_b   1.000
_cell.length_c   1.000
_cell.angle_alpha   90.00
_cell.angle_beta   90.00
_cell.angle_gamma   90.00
#
_symmetry.space_group_name_H-M   'P 1'
#
loop_
_entity.id
_entity.type
_entity.pdbx_description
1 polymer ?
#
loop_
_entity_poly.entity_id
_entity_poly.type
_entity_poly.pdbx_seq_one_letter_code
_entity_poly.pdbx_strand_id
1 'polypeptide(L)'
;FDFDTPDFIWRFVKGETDYLLGVTTYAHFLEEYRYYNRSVWQQTLNLTAEEKGKLVEFLMENARSENRTYRYNFLYDNCATRPRDKIEECLSGNIQYMSSDKGRTFRDIIHEFAAGNEWACFGMDFCLGQETDRWINDRQKMFAPLYLMSYMASAVVTDIEKEQRLLVCDTSTLVEEMEEKENSVFAGFPFTPLQTFSILFFIVALITAFEWKKRRLLWEVDLVLFTLYGVSGCIVAFLIFFSEHPAVSSNYLIVVFHPLHILCLPLVIKREIKKKRNLYHLLNGIVLTLFILLWGIIPQRIHLAVLPLSLCLWLRSIANLILTYKKTG
;
A
#
# COMPACT_ATOMS: atom_id res chain seq x y z
N PHE A 1 -6.89 15.95 -9.80
CA PHE A 1 -5.98 16.68 -8.90
C PHE A 1 -5.42 17.86 -9.66
N ASP A 2 -5.01 18.90 -8.94
CA ASP A 2 -4.46 20.11 -9.55
C ASP A 2 -2.92 20.07 -9.47
N PHE A 3 -2.27 19.86 -10.62
CA PHE A 3 -0.81 19.81 -10.72
C PHE A 3 -0.14 21.17 -10.48
N ASP A 4 -0.88 22.27 -10.63
CA ASP A 4 -0.38 23.63 -10.42
C ASP A 4 -0.40 24.02 -8.93
N THR A 5 -0.88 23.13 -8.05
CA THR A 5 -0.82 23.30 -6.61
C THR A 5 0.65 23.46 -6.16
N PRO A 6 0.98 24.51 -5.38
CA PRO A 6 2.33 24.67 -4.83
C PRO A 6 2.80 23.41 -4.10
N ASP A 7 4.04 23.00 -4.38
CA ASP A 7 4.67 21.82 -3.80
C ASP A 7 3.87 20.52 -3.99
N PHE A 8 3.14 20.36 -5.10
CA PHE A 8 2.28 19.20 -5.38
C PHE A 8 2.94 17.85 -5.05
N ILE A 9 4.18 17.62 -5.51
CA ILE A 9 4.91 16.36 -5.25
C ILE A 9 5.11 16.11 -3.75
N TRP A 10 5.43 17.16 -2.99
CA TRP A 10 5.62 17.05 -1.55
C TRP A 10 4.30 16.76 -0.83
N ARG A 11 3.21 17.47 -1.19
CA ARG A 11 1.86 17.20 -0.68
C ARG A 11 1.42 15.77 -1.03
N PHE A 12 1.77 15.29 -2.22
CA PHE A 12 1.52 13.91 -2.65
C PHE A 12 2.23 12.87 -1.79
N VAL A 13 3.54 13.03 -1.59
CA VAL A 13 4.32 12.12 -0.74
C VAL A 13 3.80 12.13 0.70
N LYS A 14 3.36 13.29 1.21
CA LYS A 14 2.75 13.42 2.54
C LYS A 14 1.33 12.88 2.66
N GLY A 15 0.61 12.64 1.57
CA GLY A 15 -0.81 12.26 1.62
C GLY A 15 -1.78 13.44 1.77
N GLU A 16 -1.29 14.67 1.59
CA GLU A 16 -2.07 15.92 1.60
C GLU A 16 -2.66 16.25 0.21
N THR A 17 -2.92 15.24 -0.64
CA THR A 17 -3.36 15.48 -2.02
C THR A 17 -4.85 15.72 -2.11
N ASP A 18 -5.20 16.90 -2.61
CA ASP A 18 -6.58 17.24 -2.88
C ASP A 18 -6.93 16.83 -4.33
N TYR A 19 -8.01 16.06 -4.46
CA TYR A 19 -8.56 15.65 -5.75
C TYR A 19 -9.62 16.66 -6.17
N LEU A 20 -9.84 16.71 -7.49
CA LEU A 20 -10.75 17.64 -8.13
C LEU A 20 -11.73 16.85 -8.97
N LEU A 21 -13.02 17.09 -8.79
CA LEU A 21 -14.05 16.59 -9.69
C LEU A 21 -13.90 17.26 -11.06
N GLY A 22 -13.72 16.45 -12.09
CA GLY A 22 -13.76 16.86 -13.49
C GLY A 22 -15.13 16.61 -14.09
N VAL A 23 -15.58 17.50 -14.97
CA VAL A 23 -16.83 17.35 -15.74
C VAL A 23 -16.48 17.26 -17.22
N THR A 24 -16.97 16.24 -17.89
CA THR A 24 -16.82 16.04 -19.33
C THR A 24 -18.12 15.53 -19.94
N THR A 25 -18.23 15.58 -21.26
CA THR A 25 -19.36 14.99 -21.98
C THR A 25 -19.24 13.47 -22.04
N TYR A 26 -20.38 12.78 -22.06
CA TYR A 26 -20.43 11.32 -22.21
C TYR A 26 -19.67 10.80 -23.44
N ALA A 27 -19.82 11.46 -24.60
CA ALA A 27 -19.13 11.06 -25.82
C ALA A 27 -17.60 11.13 -25.66
N HIS A 28 -17.08 12.24 -25.11
CA HIS A 28 -15.65 12.37 -24.85
C HIS A 28 -15.13 11.33 -23.85
N PHE A 29 -15.88 11.08 -22.76
CA PHE A 29 -15.52 10.05 -21.78
C PHE A 29 -15.37 8.66 -22.43
N LEU A 30 -16.34 8.24 -23.26
CA LEU A 30 -16.26 6.95 -23.93
C LEU A 30 -15.11 6.87 -24.94
N GLU A 31 -14.89 7.92 -25.73
CA GLU A 31 -13.78 7.95 -26.70
C GLU A 31 -12.42 7.89 -26.00
N GLU A 32 -12.25 8.56 -24.86
CA GLU A 32 -11.02 8.49 -24.07
C GLU A 32 -10.75 7.07 -23.57
N TYR A 33 -11.76 6.38 -23.03
CA TYR A 33 -11.58 5.01 -22.56
C TYR A 33 -11.34 4.02 -23.69
N ARG A 34 -11.98 4.21 -24.86
CA ARG A 34 -11.66 3.44 -26.08
C ARG A 34 -10.23 3.67 -26.52
N TYR A 35 -9.77 4.92 -26.54
CA TYR A 35 -8.42 5.28 -26.94
C TYR A 35 -7.35 4.62 -26.04
N TYR A 36 -7.59 4.55 -24.73
CA TYR A 36 -6.68 3.90 -23.77
C TYR A 36 -6.91 2.39 -23.62
N ASN A 37 -7.76 1.78 -24.43
CA ASN A 37 -8.14 0.37 -24.36
C ASN A 37 -8.60 -0.04 -22.94
N ARG A 38 -9.54 0.71 -22.36
CA ARG A 38 -10.08 0.45 -21.02
C ARG A 38 -11.56 0.10 -21.08
N SER A 39 -11.93 -0.94 -20.37
CA SER A 39 -13.33 -1.34 -20.24
C SER A 39 -14.18 -0.27 -19.54
N VAL A 40 -15.43 -0.13 -19.97
CA VAL A 40 -16.44 0.72 -19.33
C VAL A 40 -17.70 -0.10 -19.11
N TRP A 41 -18.08 -0.25 -17.84
CA TRP A 41 -19.34 -0.86 -17.43
C TRP A 41 -20.34 0.20 -16.97
N GLN A 42 -21.62 -0.01 -17.26
CA GLN A 42 -22.72 0.85 -16.87
C GLN A 42 -23.71 0.07 -16.01
N GLN A 43 -24.12 0.66 -14.89
CA GLN A 43 -25.23 0.18 -14.06
C GLN A 43 -26.36 1.19 -14.11
N THR A 44 -27.54 0.77 -14.56
CA THR A 44 -28.75 1.60 -14.57
C THR A 44 -29.41 1.53 -13.19
N LEU A 45 -29.49 2.67 -12.50
CA LEU A 45 -30.09 2.77 -11.17
C LEU A 45 -31.61 2.92 -11.24
N ASN A 46 -32.32 2.13 -10.45
CA ASN A 46 -33.78 2.16 -10.28
C ASN A 46 -34.21 3.23 -9.24
N LEU A 47 -33.87 4.48 -9.54
CA LEU A 47 -34.21 5.65 -8.73
C LEU A 47 -35.61 6.16 -9.06
N THR A 48 -36.34 6.63 -8.05
CA THR A 48 -37.58 7.38 -8.29
C THR A 48 -37.27 8.72 -8.97
N ALA A 49 -38.30 9.38 -9.51
CA ALA A 49 -38.13 10.71 -10.11
C ALA A 49 -37.58 11.74 -9.10
N GLU A 50 -37.99 11.65 -7.83
CA GLU A 50 -37.51 12.52 -6.76
C GLU A 50 -36.03 12.26 -6.43
N GLU A 51 -35.66 10.99 -6.23
CA GLU A 51 -34.27 10.60 -5.94
C GLU A 51 -33.32 10.97 -7.08
N LYS A 52 -33.77 10.79 -8.34
CA LYS A 52 -33.05 11.23 -9.53
C LYS A 52 -32.88 12.75 -9.56
N GLY A 53 -33.92 13.50 -9.21
CA GLY A 53 -33.87 14.96 -9.10
C GLY A 53 -32.82 15.42 -8.08
N LYS A 54 -32.85 14.83 -6.87
CA LYS A 54 -31.87 15.09 -5.80
C LYS A 54 -30.44 14.79 -6.25
N LEU A 55 -30.22 13.67 -6.92
CA LEU A 55 -28.89 13.28 -7.40
C LEU A 55 -28.36 14.25 -8.47
N VAL A 56 -29.21 14.68 -9.41
CA VAL A 56 -28.81 15.67 -10.43
C VAL A 56 -28.46 17.00 -9.79
N GLU A 57 -29.30 17.51 -8.89
CA GLU A 57 -29.03 18.76 -8.17
C GLU A 57 -27.73 18.67 -7.37
N PHE A 58 -27.52 17.56 -6.66
CA PHE A 58 -26.29 17.30 -5.92
C PHE A 58 -25.06 17.32 -6.84
N LEU A 59 -25.10 16.64 -7.99
CA LEU A 59 -23.98 16.62 -8.94
C LEU A 59 -23.68 18.01 -9.52
N MET A 60 -24.72 18.81 -9.80
CA MET A 60 -24.57 20.18 -10.28
C MET A 60 -23.96 21.10 -9.21
N GLU A 61 -24.40 20.97 -7.95
CA GLU A 61 -23.83 21.70 -6.82
C GLU A 61 -22.37 21.31 -6.58
N ASN A 62 -22.07 20.00 -6.62
CA ASN A 62 -20.71 19.51 -6.38
C ASN A 62 -19.73 19.88 -7.51
N ALA A 63 -20.23 20.09 -8.74
CA ALA A 63 -19.44 20.56 -9.88
C ALA A 63 -19.01 22.03 -9.77
N ARG A 64 -19.62 22.82 -8.87
CA ARG A 64 -19.22 24.22 -8.65
C ARG A 64 -17.79 24.32 -8.16
N SER A 65 -17.11 25.40 -8.54
CA SER A 65 -15.68 25.64 -8.25
C SER A 65 -15.32 25.50 -6.78
N GLU A 66 -16.22 25.92 -5.90
CA GLU A 66 -16.10 25.93 -4.45
C GLU A 66 -16.33 24.55 -3.80
N ASN A 67 -16.98 23.61 -4.50
CA ASN A 67 -17.40 22.32 -3.93
C ASN A 67 -16.69 21.10 -4.55
N ARG A 68 -15.97 21.30 -5.66
CA ARG A 68 -15.38 20.22 -6.45
C ARG A 68 -14.06 19.65 -5.92
N THR A 69 -13.47 20.27 -4.89
CA THR A 69 -12.19 19.86 -4.31
C THR A 69 -12.41 19.05 -3.03
N TYR A 70 -11.67 17.96 -2.87
CA TYR A 70 -11.73 17.14 -1.66
C TYR A 70 -10.42 16.43 -1.33
N ARG A 71 -10.19 16.12 -0.05
CA ARG A 71 -9.02 15.36 0.37
C ARG A 71 -9.20 13.89 -0.02
N TYR A 72 -8.29 13.38 -0.85
CA TYR A 72 -8.36 12.00 -1.29
C TYR A 72 -7.81 11.04 -0.23
N ASN A 73 -8.55 9.98 0.04
CA ASN A 73 -8.13 8.88 0.89
C ASN A 73 -8.48 7.56 0.21
N PHE A 74 -7.46 6.84 -0.26
CA PHE A 74 -7.69 5.67 -1.12
C PHE A 74 -8.44 4.51 -0.45
N LEU A 75 -8.54 4.45 0.89
CA LEU A 75 -9.33 3.44 1.61
C LEU A 75 -10.74 3.91 1.99
N TYR A 76 -10.89 5.19 2.34
CA TYR A 76 -12.10 5.67 3.03
C TYR A 76 -12.89 6.73 2.26
N ASP A 77 -12.24 7.60 1.47
CA ASP A 77 -12.88 8.65 0.66
C ASP A 77 -12.20 8.72 -0.71
N ASN A 78 -12.65 7.86 -1.62
CA ASN A 78 -12.05 7.65 -2.92
C ASN A 78 -13.12 7.67 -4.03
N CYS A 79 -12.69 7.41 -5.27
CA CYS A 79 -13.55 7.46 -6.46
C CYS A 79 -14.62 6.35 -6.52
N ALA A 80 -14.65 5.41 -5.57
CA ALA A 80 -15.69 4.41 -5.41
C ALA A 80 -16.58 4.71 -4.19
N THR A 81 -15.99 4.98 -3.02
CA THR A 81 -16.76 5.25 -1.80
C THR A 81 -17.58 6.53 -1.91
N ARG A 82 -17.03 7.57 -2.55
CA ARG A 82 -17.69 8.86 -2.66
C ARG A 82 -18.93 8.80 -3.56
N PRO A 83 -18.91 8.26 -4.79
CA PRO A 83 -20.14 8.06 -5.57
C PRO A 83 -21.17 7.20 -4.86
N ARG A 84 -20.75 6.12 -4.18
CA ARG A 84 -21.65 5.29 -3.35
C ARG A 84 -22.38 6.14 -2.32
N ASP A 85 -21.64 6.87 -1.50
CA ASP A 85 -22.21 7.68 -0.41
C ASP A 85 -23.18 8.73 -0.95
N LYS A 86 -22.89 9.33 -2.12
CA LYS A 86 -23.77 10.32 -2.76
C LYS A 86 -25.04 9.73 -3.36
N ILE A 87 -24.98 8.50 -3.88
CA ILE A 87 -26.18 7.79 -4.28
C ILE A 87 -27.04 7.49 -3.04
N GLU A 88 -26.44 6.97 -1.96
CA GLU A 88 -27.15 6.65 -0.72
C GLU A 88 -27.85 7.87 -0.08
N GLU A 89 -27.16 9.01 -0.01
CA GLU A 89 -27.72 10.27 0.51
C GLU A 89 -28.98 10.74 -0.25
N CYS A 90 -29.12 10.35 -1.52
CA CYS A 90 -30.24 10.73 -2.37
C CYS A 90 -31.45 9.78 -2.27
N LEU A 91 -31.28 8.60 -1.67
CA LEU A 91 -32.34 7.59 -1.57
C LEU A 91 -33.37 7.95 -0.49
N SER A 92 -34.64 7.75 -0.80
CA SER A 92 -35.74 7.85 0.15
C SER A 92 -35.96 6.49 0.82
N GLY A 93 -35.11 6.13 1.78
CA GLY A 93 -35.21 4.83 2.46
C GLY A 93 -33.88 4.32 3.01
N ASN A 94 -33.84 3.02 3.33
CA ASN A 94 -32.61 2.34 3.76
C ASN A 94 -32.13 1.38 2.67
N ILE A 95 -30.83 1.44 2.39
CA ILE A 95 -30.15 0.50 1.50
C ILE A 95 -29.59 -0.68 2.31
N GLN A 96 -29.74 -1.89 1.78
CA GLN A 96 -29.12 -3.09 2.31
C GLN A 96 -28.31 -3.75 1.22
N TYR A 97 -27.03 -4.00 1.52
CA TYR A 97 -26.12 -4.70 0.64
C TYR A 97 -26.16 -6.19 0.96
N MET A 98 -26.51 -7.01 -0.03
CA MET A 98 -26.57 -8.45 0.14
C MET A 98 -25.16 -9.03 0.05
N SER A 99 -24.65 -9.52 1.18
CA SER A 99 -23.30 -10.07 1.28
C SER A 99 -23.28 -11.58 1.05
N SER A 100 -22.38 -12.02 0.18
CA SER A 100 -22.06 -13.45 -0.01
C SER A 100 -20.59 -13.77 0.25
N ASP A 101 -19.78 -12.77 0.62
CA ASP A 101 -18.32 -12.91 0.62
C ASP A 101 -17.77 -13.27 2.00
N LYS A 102 -16.69 -14.04 2.00
CA LYS A 102 -15.95 -14.41 3.20
C LYS A 102 -15.35 -13.16 3.85
N GLY A 103 -14.97 -13.26 5.13
CA GLY A 103 -14.20 -12.19 5.77
C GLY A 103 -12.96 -11.88 4.92
N ARG A 104 -12.71 -10.58 4.68
CA ARG A 104 -11.52 -10.07 3.97
C ARG A 104 -10.96 -8.86 4.72
N THR A 105 -9.70 -8.55 4.47
CA THR A 105 -9.02 -7.34 4.94
C THR A 105 -8.81 -6.36 3.78
N PHE A 106 -8.39 -5.12 4.06
CA PHE A 106 -7.98 -4.20 3.00
C PHE A 106 -6.79 -4.76 2.20
N ARG A 107 -5.81 -5.37 2.89
CA ARG A 107 -4.63 -5.95 2.23
C ARG A 107 -4.99 -7.10 1.31
N ASP A 108 -5.95 -7.94 1.68
CA ASP A 108 -6.40 -9.05 0.81
C ASP A 108 -6.97 -8.53 -0.51
N ILE A 109 -7.78 -7.48 -0.46
CA ILE A 109 -8.37 -6.87 -1.66
C ILE A 109 -7.30 -6.15 -2.49
N ILE A 110 -6.37 -5.44 -1.85
CA ILE A 110 -5.24 -4.81 -2.54
C ILE A 110 -4.38 -5.86 -3.26
N HIS A 111 -4.09 -6.99 -2.60
CA HIS A 111 -3.33 -8.10 -3.18
C HIS A 111 -4.08 -8.78 -4.33
N GLU A 112 -5.41 -8.90 -4.25
CA GLU A 112 -6.23 -9.42 -5.35
C GLU A 112 -6.04 -8.59 -6.62
N PHE A 113 -6.10 -7.26 -6.51
CA PHE A 113 -5.93 -6.37 -7.67
C PHE A 113 -4.48 -6.15 -8.11
N ALA A 114 -3.51 -6.53 -7.28
CA ALA A 114 -2.08 -6.48 -7.62
C ALA A 114 -1.49 -7.84 -7.97
N ALA A 115 -2.33 -8.89 -8.07
CA ALA A 115 -1.91 -10.22 -8.44
C ALA A 115 -1.13 -10.20 -9.78
N GLY A 116 -0.02 -10.94 -9.83
CA GLY A 116 0.89 -10.93 -10.98
C GLY A 116 1.95 -9.82 -10.95
N ASN A 117 1.85 -8.83 -10.06
CA ASN A 117 2.87 -7.78 -9.89
C ASN A 117 3.50 -7.82 -8.48
N GLU A 118 4.36 -8.82 -8.27
CA GLU A 118 5.01 -9.11 -6.98
C GLU A 118 5.80 -7.92 -6.40
N TRP A 119 6.45 -7.12 -7.26
CA TRP A 119 7.19 -5.93 -6.81
C TRP A 119 6.27 -4.80 -6.36
N ALA A 120 5.14 -4.60 -7.04
CA ALA A 120 4.12 -3.67 -6.56
C ALA A 120 3.53 -4.14 -5.23
N CYS A 121 3.22 -5.43 -5.08
CA CYS A 121 2.78 -6.02 -3.81
C CYS A 121 3.79 -5.77 -2.69
N PHE A 122 5.08 -6.05 -2.91
CA PHE A 122 6.12 -5.77 -1.92
C PHE A 122 6.23 -4.28 -1.59
N GLY A 123 6.16 -3.39 -2.58
CA GLY A 123 6.20 -1.94 -2.37
C GLY A 123 5.02 -1.43 -1.55
N MET A 124 3.81 -1.88 -1.86
CA MET A 124 2.62 -1.57 -1.06
C MET A 124 2.73 -2.14 0.35
N ASP A 125 3.20 -3.39 0.50
CA ASP A 125 3.40 -4.01 1.81
C ASP A 125 4.49 -3.32 2.64
N PHE A 126 5.47 -2.70 1.98
CA PHE A 126 6.50 -1.91 2.62
C PHE A 126 5.95 -0.60 3.21
N CYS A 127 5.00 0.02 2.51
CA CYS A 127 4.40 1.29 2.94
C CYS A 127 3.24 1.09 3.93
N LEU A 128 2.40 0.08 3.73
CA LEU A 128 1.15 -0.15 4.47
C LEU A 128 1.39 -0.96 5.75
N GLY A 129 0.88 -0.42 6.86
CA GLY A 129 0.94 -1.01 8.19
C GLY A 129 -0.21 -1.97 8.52
N GLN A 130 -0.27 -2.32 9.80
CA GLN A 130 -1.19 -3.30 10.39
C GLN A 130 -2.68 -2.97 10.17
N GLU A 131 -3.05 -1.69 10.07
CA GLU A 131 -4.45 -1.29 9.86
C GLU A 131 -5.09 -1.94 8.64
N THR A 132 -4.30 -2.25 7.61
CA THR A 132 -4.78 -2.94 6.41
C THR A 132 -5.07 -4.43 6.62
N ASP A 133 -4.61 -5.00 7.73
CA ASP A 133 -4.75 -6.44 8.07
C ASP A 133 -5.97 -6.73 8.97
N ARG A 134 -6.78 -5.71 9.27
CA ARG A 134 -8.01 -5.88 10.05
C ARG A 134 -9.13 -6.37 9.14
N TRP A 135 -9.99 -7.23 9.68
CA TRP A 135 -11.24 -7.63 9.01
C TRP A 135 -12.09 -6.39 8.74
N ILE A 136 -12.61 -6.28 7.52
CA ILE A 136 -13.44 -5.17 7.07
C ILE A 136 -14.87 -5.63 6.77
N ASN A 137 -15.82 -4.74 7.01
CA ASN A 137 -17.23 -4.99 6.67
C ASN A 137 -17.48 -4.76 5.17
N ASP A 138 -18.66 -5.15 4.68
CA ASP A 138 -19.00 -5.04 3.25
C ASP A 138 -18.97 -3.61 2.74
N ARG A 139 -19.34 -2.63 3.58
CA ARG A 139 -19.22 -1.20 3.23
C ARG A 139 -17.79 -0.80 2.94
N GLN A 140 -16.85 -1.26 3.77
CA GLN A 140 -15.44 -0.96 3.60
C GLN A 140 -14.85 -1.67 2.38
N LYS A 141 -15.31 -2.87 2.02
CA LYS A 141 -14.86 -3.57 0.79
C LYS A 141 -15.14 -2.77 -0.49
N MET A 142 -16.19 -1.95 -0.48
CA MET A 142 -16.55 -1.07 -1.59
C MET A 142 -15.56 0.11 -1.82
N PHE A 143 -14.44 0.17 -1.10
CA PHE A 143 -13.31 1.01 -1.52
C PHE A 143 -12.75 0.59 -2.89
N ALA A 144 -12.90 -0.69 -3.23
CA ALA A 144 -12.53 -1.23 -4.53
C ALA A 144 -13.71 -1.15 -5.53
N PRO A 145 -13.50 -0.58 -6.74
CA PRO A 145 -14.58 -0.35 -7.71
C PRO A 145 -15.37 -1.61 -8.12
N LEU A 146 -14.71 -2.75 -8.33
CA LEU A 146 -15.42 -3.98 -8.74
C LEU A 146 -16.27 -4.55 -7.60
N TYR A 147 -15.81 -4.42 -6.35
CA TYR A 147 -16.63 -4.78 -5.19
C TYR A 147 -17.84 -3.87 -5.12
N LEU A 148 -17.67 -2.54 -5.24
CA LEU A 148 -18.79 -1.60 -5.30
C LEU A 148 -19.80 -2.00 -6.38
N MET A 149 -19.35 -2.24 -7.61
CA MET A 149 -20.21 -2.67 -8.71
C MET A 149 -21.02 -3.92 -8.36
N SER A 150 -20.38 -4.95 -7.77
CA SER A 150 -21.06 -6.17 -7.36
C SER A 150 -22.08 -5.96 -6.23
N TYR A 151 -21.74 -5.14 -5.23
CA TYR A 151 -22.61 -4.87 -4.09
C TYR A 151 -23.81 -4.00 -4.49
N MET A 152 -23.60 -3.04 -5.39
CA MET A 152 -24.69 -2.22 -5.95
C MET A 152 -25.65 -3.07 -6.78
N ALA A 153 -25.13 -4.04 -7.54
CA ALA A 153 -25.97 -4.95 -8.35
C ALA A 153 -26.94 -5.78 -7.49
N SER A 154 -26.56 -6.14 -6.26
CA SER A 154 -27.38 -6.92 -5.33
C SER A 154 -28.07 -6.10 -4.25
N ALA A 155 -27.90 -4.77 -4.26
CA ALA A 155 -28.44 -3.90 -3.23
C ALA A 155 -29.97 -3.77 -3.32
N VAL A 156 -30.62 -3.85 -2.16
CA VAL A 156 -32.07 -3.67 -2.01
C VAL A 156 -32.34 -2.38 -1.26
N VAL A 157 -33.17 -1.52 -1.83
CA VAL A 157 -33.68 -0.31 -1.17
C VAL A 157 -35.05 -0.62 -0.60
N THR A 158 -35.22 -0.39 0.70
CA THR A 158 -36.53 -0.40 1.36
C THR A 158 -36.95 1.04 1.58
N ASP A 159 -38.04 1.47 0.94
CA ASP A 159 -38.54 2.83 1.06
C ASP A 159 -39.34 3.08 2.34
N ILE A 160 -39.88 4.29 2.47
CA ILE A 160 -40.66 4.73 3.64
C ILE A 160 -41.98 3.96 3.77
N GLU A 161 -42.54 3.49 2.65
CA GLU A 161 -43.75 2.68 2.59
C GLU A 161 -43.48 1.19 2.84
N LYS A 162 -42.20 0.83 3.05
CA LYS A 162 -41.67 -0.53 3.23
C LYS A 162 -41.71 -1.39 1.98
N GLU A 163 -41.87 -0.79 0.81
CA GLU A 163 -41.71 -1.47 -0.46
C GLU A 163 -40.22 -1.68 -0.76
N GLN A 164 -39.91 -2.85 -1.33
CA GLN A 164 -38.54 -3.24 -1.63
C GLN A 164 -38.31 -3.21 -3.13
N ARG A 165 -37.20 -2.58 -3.55
CA ARG A 165 -36.75 -2.60 -4.94
C ARG A 165 -35.24 -2.82 -5.02
N LEU A 166 -34.80 -3.50 -6.07
CA LEU A 166 -33.38 -3.55 -6.40
C LEU A 166 -32.89 -2.16 -6.82
N LEU A 167 -31.71 -1.79 -6.36
CA LEU A 167 -31.08 -0.50 -6.68
C LEU A 167 -30.62 -0.45 -8.14
N VAL A 168 -30.08 -1.55 -8.66
CA VAL A 168 -29.63 -1.66 -10.06
C VAL A 168 -30.63 -2.52 -10.82
N CYS A 169 -31.17 -2.01 -11.93
CA CYS A 169 -32.12 -2.74 -12.77
C CYS A 169 -31.48 -3.34 -14.03
N ASP A 170 -30.35 -2.80 -14.48
CA ASP A 170 -29.63 -3.28 -15.67
C ASP A 170 -28.13 -3.05 -15.51
N THR A 171 -27.32 -3.95 -16.07
CA THR A 171 -25.86 -3.81 -16.16
C THR A 171 -25.41 -4.16 -17.56
N SER A 172 -24.68 -3.26 -18.21
CA SER A 172 -24.20 -3.43 -19.58
C SER A 172 -22.75 -2.96 -19.74
N THR A 173 -22.05 -3.55 -20.71
CA THR A 173 -20.70 -3.14 -21.08
C THR A 173 -20.78 -2.18 -22.27
N LEU A 174 -20.19 -0.99 -22.14
CA LEU A 174 -20.21 0.07 -23.16
C LEU A 174 -18.94 0.10 -24.01
N VAL A 175 -17.82 -0.27 -23.39
CA VAL A 175 -16.51 -0.42 -24.03
C VAL A 175 -15.93 -1.72 -23.49
N GLU A 176 -15.58 -2.63 -24.39
CA GLU A 176 -14.80 -3.81 -24.06
C GLU A 176 -13.34 -3.51 -24.35
N GLU A 177 -12.48 -3.82 -23.38
CA GLU A 177 -11.04 -3.87 -23.60
C GLU A 177 -10.72 -4.95 -24.65
N MET A 178 -9.97 -4.57 -25.67
CA MET A 178 -9.44 -5.52 -26.64
C MET A 178 -8.34 -6.34 -25.99
N GLU A 179 -8.33 -7.65 -26.21
CA GLU A 179 -7.23 -8.54 -25.81
C GLU A 179 -5.94 -8.11 -26.51
N GLU A 180 -5.21 -7.17 -25.90
CA GLU A 180 -3.80 -7.00 -26.19
C GLU A 180 -3.06 -8.15 -25.48
N LYS A 181 -2.13 -8.82 -26.20
CA LYS A 181 -1.15 -9.69 -25.54
C LYS A 181 -0.60 -8.92 -24.35
N GLU A 182 -0.65 -9.50 -23.15
CA GLU A 182 -0.10 -8.94 -21.91
C GLU A 182 1.32 -8.43 -22.13
N ASN A 183 1.44 -7.22 -22.67
CA ASN A 183 2.60 -6.40 -22.53
C ASN A 183 2.34 -5.77 -21.18
N SER A 184 2.63 -6.52 -20.12
CA SER A 184 2.73 -5.92 -18.80
C SER A 184 3.64 -4.72 -18.98
N VAL A 185 3.10 -3.51 -18.84
CA VAL A 185 3.88 -2.27 -18.91
C VAL A 185 5.01 -2.33 -17.85
N PHE A 186 4.81 -3.18 -16.84
CA PHE A 186 5.81 -3.75 -15.96
C PHE A 186 6.27 -5.13 -16.46
N ALA A 187 7.00 -5.19 -17.58
CA ALA A 187 7.88 -6.32 -17.88
C ALA A 187 8.94 -6.33 -16.76
N GLY A 188 8.55 -6.90 -15.64
CA GLY A 188 9.15 -6.68 -14.34
C GLY A 188 10.55 -7.26 -14.29
N PHE A 189 11.30 -6.79 -13.30
CA PHE A 189 12.57 -7.41 -12.93
C PHE A 189 12.40 -8.94 -12.88
N PRO A 190 13.30 -9.73 -13.49
CA PRO A 190 13.07 -11.15 -13.78
C PRO A 190 12.93 -12.03 -12.52
N PHE A 191 13.26 -11.50 -11.35
CA PHE A 191 13.15 -12.18 -10.07
C PHE A 191 12.09 -11.53 -9.20
N THR A 192 11.36 -12.34 -8.45
CA THR A 192 10.44 -11.83 -7.42
C THR A 192 11.23 -11.13 -6.30
N PRO A 193 10.60 -10.28 -5.46
CA PRO A 193 11.26 -9.67 -4.31
C PRO A 193 11.91 -10.71 -3.39
N LEU A 194 11.23 -11.84 -3.13
CA LEU A 194 11.75 -12.91 -2.30
C LEU A 194 13.01 -13.55 -2.91
N GLN A 195 13.00 -13.84 -4.21
CA GLN A 195 14.17 -14.37 -4.90
C GLN A 195 15.34 -13.38 -4.86
N THR A 196 15.05 -12.11 -5.16
CA THR A 196 16.06 -11.03 -5.20
C THR A 196 16.75 -10.87 -3.85
N PHE A 197 15.97 -10.77 -2.76
CA PHE A 197 16.55 -10.60 -1.44
C PHE A 197 17.16 -11.89 -0.88
N SER A 198 16.71 -13.07 -1.32
CA SER A 198 17.37 -14.33 -1.00
C SER A 198 18.74 -14.44 -1.67
N ILE A 199 18.87 -13.99 -2.93
CA ILE A 199 20.15 -13.90 -3.63
C ILE A 199 21.07 -12.90 -2.91
N LEU A 200 20.55 -11.72 -2.53
CA LEU A 200 21.30 -10.75 -1.72
C LEU A 200 21.81 -11.38 -0.41
N PHE A 201 20.94 -12.07 0.33
CA PHE A 201 21.31 -12.76 1.56
C PHE A 201 22.39 -13.81 1.34
N PHE A 202 22.28 -14.60 0.27
CA PHE A 202 23.30 -15.58 -0.09
C PHE A 202 24.66 -14.92 -0.35
N ILE A 203 24.70 -13.82 -1.10
CA ILE A 203 25.94 -13.05 -1.35
C ILE A 203 26.53 -12.52 -0.03
N VAL A 204 25.70 -11.90 0.82
CA VAL A 204 26.12 -11.39 2.13
C VAL A 204 26.66 -12.53 3.01
N ALA A 205 26.04 -13.71 2.97
CA ALA A 205 26.49 -14.88 3.70
C ALA A 205 27.86 -15.40 3.22
N LEU A 206 28.08 -15.47 1.91
CA LEU A 206 29.38 -15.86 1.33
C LEU A 206 30.50 -14.88 1.71
N ILE A 207 30.22 -13.57 1.63
CA ILE A 207 31.16 -12.53 2.05
C ILE A 207 31.49 -12.70 3.54
N THR A 208 30.47 -12.87 4.38
CA THR A 208 30.64 -13.03 5.83
C THR A 208 31.42 -14.31 6.19
N ALA A 209 31.20 -15.42 5.46
CA ALA A 209 31.97 -16.64 5.63
C ALA A 209 33.44 -16.44 5.25
N PHE A 210 33.72 -15.69 4.19
CA PHE A 210 35.08 -15.31 3.80
C PHE A 210 35.76 -14.45 4.87
N GLU A 211 35.06 -13.47 5.44
CA GLU A 211 35.56 -12.63 6.54
C GLU A 211 35.93 -13.45 7.78
N TRP A 212 35.10 -14.44 8.14
CA TRP A 212 35.39 -15.36 9.23
C TRP A 212 36.66 -16.18 8.98
N LYS A 213 36.82 -16.72 7.77
CA LYS A 213 38.02 -17.46 7.37
C LYS A 213 39.27 -16.58 7.39
N LYS A 214 39.16 -15.34 6.92
CA LYS A 214 40.28 -14.39 6.84
C LYS A 214 40.50 -13.56 8.10
N ARG A 215 39.64 -13.71 9.13
CA ARG A 215 39.67 -12.92 10.38
C ARG A 215 39.72 -11.41 10.12
N ARG A 216 39.03 -10.95 9.07
CA ARG A 216 39.01 -9.56 8.64
C ARG A 216 37.58 -9.18 8.32
N LEU A 217 37.11 -8.10 8.93
CA LEU A 217 35.82 -7.47 8.61
C LEU A 217 36.00 -6.51 7.42
N LEU A 218 35.09 -6.59 6.45
CA LEU A 218 34.94 -5.68 5.32
C LEU A 218 33.85 -4.67 5.68
N TRP A 219 34.26 -3.61 6.37
CA TRP A 219 33.38 -2.53 6.84
C TRP A 219 32.66 -1.81 5.68
N GLU A 220 33.19 -1.91 4.45
CA GLU A 220 32.59 -1.35 3.24
C GLU A 220 31.23 -1.99 2.93
N VAL A 221 31.07 -3.28 3.25
CA VAL A 221 29.81 -4.01 3.08
C VAL A 221 28.76 -3.50 4.06
N ASP A 222 29.18 -3.30 5.31
CA ASP A 222 28.32 -2.72 6.35
C ASP A 222 27.95 -1.26 6.02
N LEU A 223 28.89 -0.47 5.48
CA LEU A 223 28.60 0.88 5.00
C LEU A 223 27.45 0.89 3.99
N VAL A 224 27.50 0.05 2.96
CA VAL A 224 26.47 -0.01 1.92
C VAL A 224 25.14 -0.51 2.50
N LEU A 225 25.15 -1.64 3.23
CA LEU A 225 23.92 -2.23 3.77
C LEU A 225 23.23 -1.30 4.77
N PHE A 226 23.94 -0.79 5.78
CA PHE A 226 23.32 0.10 6.77
C PHE A 226 22.89 1.44 6.17
N THR A 227 23.54 1.92 5.10
CA THR A 227 23.03 3.09 4.34
C THR A 227 21.69 2.77 3.68
N LEU A 228 21.59 1.67 2.93
CA LEU A 228 20.36 1.28 2.25
C LEU A 228 19.20 1.08 3.25
N TYR A 229 19.44 0.36 4.36
CA TYR A 229 18.43 0.14 5.38
C TYR A 229 18.08 1.42 6.14
N GLY A 230 19.04 2.32 6.33
CA GLY A 230 18.82 3.63 6.94
C GLY A 230 17.98 4.54 6.06
N VAL A 231 18.23 4.59 4.76
CA VAL A 231 17.41 5.35 3.80
C VAL A 231 16.00 4.78 3.74
N SER A 232 15.85 3.46 3.59
CA SER A 232 14.55 2.80 3.67
C SER A 232 13.85 3.06 5.00
N GLY A 233 14.61 3.08 6.11
CA GLY A 233 14.10 3.41 7.43
C GLY A 233 13.66 4.87 7.58
N CYS A 234 14.30 5.81 6.89
CA CYS A 234 13.82 7.19 6.81
C CYS A 234 12.48 7.27 6.07
N ILE A 235 12.27 6.47 5.01
CA ILE A 235 10.98 6.40 4.31
C ILE A 235 9.89 5.87 5.26
N VAL A 236 10.15 4.75 5.95
CA VAL A 236 9.19 4.18 6.90
C VAL A 236 8.90 5.14 8.05
N ALA A 237 9.94 5.76 8.63
CA ALA A 237 9.76 6.75 9.69
C ALA A 237 8.98 7.98 9.21
N PHE A 238 9.23 8.44 7.98
CA PHE A 238 8.45 9.52 7.38
C PHE A 238 6.98 9.15 7.28
N LEU A 239 6.67 7.97 6.73
CA LEU A 239 5.31 7.46 6.65
C LEU A 239 4.64 7.38 8.03
N ILE A 240 5.35 6.88 9.04
CA ILE A 240 4.76 6.68 10.37
C ILE A 240 4.46 8.00 11.08
N PHE A 241 5.39 8.95 11.04
CA PHE A 241 5.36 10.13 11.91
C PHE A 241 4.85 11.40 11.22
N PHE A 242 4.88 11.46 9.88
CA PHE A 242 4.62 12.71 9.14
C PHE A 242 3.61 12.58 7.99
N SER A 243 3.24 11.36 7.59
CA SER A 243 2.31 11.15 6.48
C SER A 243 0.86 11.10 6.96
N GLU A 244 -0.04 11.68 6.16
CA GLU A 244 -1.50 11.62 6.30
C GLU A 244 -2.12 10.48 5.48
N HIS A 245 -1.32 9.70 4.74
CA HIS A 245 -1.81 8.52 4.02
C HIS A 245 -2.50 7.54 4.98
N PRO A 246 -3.61 6.89 4.58
CA PRO A 246 -4.30 5.96 5.47
C PRO A 246 -3.46 4.70 5.71
N ALA A 247 -3.56 4.16 6.93
CA ALA A 247 -2.99 2.88 7.32
C ALA A 247 -1.45 2.75 7.21
N VAL A 248 -0.69 3.85 7.18
CA VAL A 248 0.79 3.81 7.16
C VAL A 248 1.44 4.02 8.53
N SER A 249 0.71 4.57 9.51
CA SER A 249 1.24 4.88 10.85
C SER A 249 1.49 3.66 11.73
N SER A 250 0.73 2.58 11.50
CA SER A 250 0.83 1.30 12.23
C SER A 250 1.83 0.32 11.59
N ASN A 251 2.95 0.81 11.05
CA ASN A 251 3.91 0.00 10.29
C ASN A 251 5.08 -0.55 11.13
N TYR A 252 5.07 -1.86 11.39
CA TYR A 252 6.06 -2.61 12.16
C TYR A 252 7.40 -2.79 11.43
N LEU A 253 7.49 -2.48 10.13
CA LEU A 253 8.76 -2.54 9.40
C LEU A 253 9.81 -1.55 9.95
N ILE A 254 9.39 -0.55 10.73
CA ILE A 254 10.30 0.35 11.44
C ILE A 254 11.28 -0.40 12.36
N VAL A 255 10.92 -1.60 12.83
CA VAL A 255 11.79 -2.45 13.67
C VAL A 255 13.03 -2.91 12.90
N VAL A 256 12.89 -3.19 11.60
CA VAL A 256 13.98 -3.65 10.72
C VAL A 256 14.64 -2.47 10.01
N PHE A 257 13.82 -1.54 9.51
CA PHE A 257 14.24 -0.37 8.74
C PHE A 257 13.99 0.88 9.58
N HIS A 258 15.02 1.45 10.18
CA HIS A 258 14.90 2.68 10.96
C HIS A 258 16.04 3.67 10.67
N PRO A 259 15.80 4.98 10.85
CA PRO A 259 16.79 6.02 10.57
C PRO A 259 18.06 5.90 11.45
N LEU A 260 18.00 5.19 12.59
CA LEU A 260 19.21 4.97 13.40
C LEU A 260 20.33 4.24 12.64
N HIS A 261 20.02 3.46 11.60
CA HIS A 261 21.03 2.79 10.77
C HIS A 261 21.96 3.79 10.09
N ILE A 262 21.42 4.90 9.57
CA ILE A 262 22.23 5.94 8.94
C ILE A 262 22.78 6.95 9.96
N LEU A 263 22.00 7.31 10.99
CA LEU A 263 22.43 8.27 12.02
C LEU A 263 23.60 7.74 12.86
N CYS A 264 23.62 6.45 13.19
CA CYS A 264 24.71 5.82 13.93
C CYS A 264 25.85 5.32 13.04
N LEU A 265 25.70 5.36 11.71
CA LEU A 265 26.63 4.75 10.76
C LEU A 265 28.08 5.24 10.90
N PRO A 266 28.37 6.56 11.04
CA PRO A 266 29.76 7.00 11.17
C PRO A 266 30.44 6.45 12.43
N LEU A 267 29.69 6.29 13.52
CA LEU A 267 30.20 5.73 14.77
C LEU A 267 30.41 4.22 14.68
N VAL A 268 29.49 3.53 14.00
CA VAL A 268 29.58 2.09 13.70
C VAL A 268 30.85 1.81 12.91
N ILE A 269 31.00 2.43 11.73
CA ILE A 269 32.17 2.21 10.85
C ILE A 269 33.49 2.59 11.54
N LYS A 270 33.51 3.70 12.30
CA LYS A 270 34.71 4.10 13.07
C LYS A 270 35.12 3.02 14.08
N ARG A 271 34.17 2.34 14.73
CA ARG A 271 34.47 1.24 15.66
C ARG A 271 34.92 -0.03 14.94
N GLU A 272 34.33 -0.32 13.79
CA GLU A 272 34.71 -1.46 12.93
C GLU A 272 36.16 -1.36 12.43
N ILE A 273 36.54 -0.20 11.89
CA ILE A 273 37.90 0.08 11.44
C ILE A 273 38.88 -0.09 12.61
N LYS A 274 38.51 0.39 13.80
CA LYS A 274 39.30 0.25 15.03
C LYS A 274 39.20 -1.15 15.66
N LYS A 275 38.43 -2.07 15.09
CA LYS A 275 38.17 -3.43 15.57
C LYS A 275 37.72 -3.48 17.03
N LYS A 276 36.92 -2.50 17.45
CA LYS A 276 36.37 -2.42 18.81
C LYS A 276 34.94 -2.96 18.82
N ARG A 277 34.55 -3.54 19.95
CA ARG A 277 33.18 -3.99 20.18
C ARG A 277 32.20 -2.83 19.95
N ASN A 278 31.13 -3.11 19.22
CA ASN A 278 30.11 -2.12 18.87
C ASN A 278 28.78 -2.46 19.52
N LEU A 279 28.34 -1.59 20.45
CA LEU A 279 27.05 -1.73 21.13
C LEU A 279 25.88 -1.73 20.13
N TYR A 280 26.01 -1.00 19.02
CA TYR A 280 24.97 -0.92 18.00
C TYR A 280 24.66 -2.29 17.39
N HIS A 281 25.69 -3.08 16.99
CA HIS A 281 25.47 -4.43 16.48
C HIS A 281 24.91 -5.39 17.53
N LEU A 282 25.24 -5.20 18.81
CA LEU A 282 24.64 -5.98 19.89
C LEU A 282 23.14 -5.72 19.97
N LEU A 283 22.74 -4.45 20.04
CA LEU A 283 21.32 -4.07 20.11
C LEU A 283 20.57 -4.48 18.84
N ASN A 284 21.13 -4.20 17.66
CA ASN A 284 20.54 -4.57 16.38
C ASN A 284 20.38 -6.10 16.25
N GLY A 285 21.39 -6.87 16.68
CA GLY A 285 21.31 -8.33 16.71
C GLY A 285 20.20 -8.85 17.62
N ILE A 286 20.04 -8.26 18.81
CA ILE A 286 18.95 -8.62 19.74
C ILE A 286 17.58 -8.27 19.12
N VAL A 287 17.41 -7.04 18.62
CA VAL A 287 16.16 -6.58 18.01
C VAL A 287 15.75 -7.46 16.83
N LEU A 288 16.67 -7.75 15.91
CA LEU A 288 16.39 -8.60 14.75
C LEU A 288 16.12 -10.06 15.15
N THR A 289 16.79 -10.57 16.18
CA THR A 289 16.49 -11.91 16.72
C THR A 289 15.07 -11.96 17.26
N LEU A 290 14.67 -10.98 18.07
CA LEU A 290 13.30 -10.90 18.61
C LEU A 290 12.27 -10.73 17.50
N PHE A 291 12.53 -9.88 16.52
CA PHE A 291 11.65 -9.68 15.38
C PHE A 291 11.41 -10.98 14.59
N ILE A 292 12.47 -11.74 14.30
CA ILE A 292 12.36 -13.02 13.58
C ILE A 292 11.64 -14.08 14.43
N LEU A 293 11.96 -14.19 15.73
CA LEU A 293 11.33 -15.18 16.62
C LEU A 293 9.84 -14.88 16.88
N LEU A 294 9.49 -13.60 16.98
CA LEU A 294 8.12 -13.16 17.25
C LEU A 294 7.31 -12.93 15.97
N TRP A 295 7.86 -13.25 14.79
CA TRP A 295 7.22 -13.00 13.49
C TRP A 295 5.76 -13.43 13.43
N GLY A 296 5.43 -14.61 13.94
CA GLY A 296 4.05 -15.14 13.94
C GLY A 296 3.07 -14.47 14.90
N ILE A 297 3.57 -13.62 15.81
CA ILE A 297 2.77 -12.88 16.80
C ILE A 297 2.64 -11.40 16.38
N ILE A 298 3.49 -10.91 15.48
CA ILE A 298 3.38 -9.55 14.94
C ILE A 298 2.04 -9.44 14.20
N PRO A 299 1.18 -8.48 14.58
CA PRO A 299 -0.18 -8.44 14.07
C PRO A 299 -0.28 -7.88 12.64
N GLN A 300 0.82 -7.37 12.08
CA GLN A 300 0.92 -6.93 10.69
C GLN A 300 1.34 -8.10 9.80
N ARG A 301 0.70 -8.25 8.64
CA ARG A 301 1.14 -9.19 7.60
C ARG A 301 2.39 -8.64 6.92
N ILE A 302 3.55 -9.15 7.31
CA ILE A 302 4.84 -8.75 6.73
C ILE A 302 5.15 -9.63 5.51
N HIS A 303 5.50 -8.99 4.40
CA HIS A 303 5.91 -9.68 3.18
C HIS A 303 7.13 -10.58 3.44
N LEU A 304 7.08 -11.85 2.99
CA LEU A 304 8.10 -12.86 3.29
C LEU A 304 9.51 -12.45 2.84
N ALA A 305 9.61 -11.63 1.79
CA ALA A 305 10.87 -11.08 1.30
C ALA A 305 11.63 -10.20 2.32
N VAL A 306 10.96 -9.72 3.38
CA VAL A 306 11.61 -9.00 4.49
C VAL A 306 12.45 -9.93 5.37
N LEU A 307 12.16 -11.25 5.39
CA LEU A 307 12.94 -12.22 6.16
C LEU A 307 14.41 -12.30 5.71
N PRO A 308 14.76 -12.57 4.43
CA PRO A 308 16.15 -12.57 4.01
C PRO A 308 16.82 -11.19 4.17
N LEU A 309 16.09 -10.09 4.04
CA LEU A 309 16.60 -8.75 4.40
C LEU A 309 16.95 -8.66 5.89
N SER A 310 16.07 -9.11 6.78
CA SER A 310 16.33 -9.10 8.22
C SER A 310 17.55 -9.96 8.57
N LEU A 311 17.68 -11.11 7.91
CA LEU A 311 18.82 -12.02 8.06
C LEU A 311 20.14 -11.42 7.57
N CYS A 312 20.15 -10.56 6.54
CA CYS A 312 21.35 -9.85 6.11
C CYS A 312 21.94 -9.01 7.25
N LEU A 313 21.16 -8.08 7.80
CA LEU A 313 21.63 -7.21 8.89
C LEU A 313 21.92 -7.98 10.18
N TRP A 314 21.14 -9.02 10.47
CA TRP A 314 21.37 -9.90 11.61
C TRP A 314 22.73 -10.59 11.47
N LEU A 315 23.00 -11.23 10.33
CA LEU A 315 24.24 -11.95 10.08
C LEU A 315 25.45 -11.02 10.15
N ARG A 316 25.37 -9.83 9.53
CA ARG A 316 26.41 -8.80 9.62
C ARG A 316 26.68 -8.40 11.07
N SER A 317 25.63 -8.16 11.85
CA SER A 317 25.75 -7.76 13.25
C SER A 317 26.38 -8.84 14.13
N ILE A 318 25.99 -10.10 13.95
CA ILE A 318 26.59 -11.23 14.68
C ILE A 318 28.05 -11.44 14.27
N ALA A 319 28.37 -11.37 12.98
CA ALA A 319 29.73 -11.53 12.48
C ALA A 319 30.67 -10.45 13.04
N ASN A 320 30.21 -9.21 13.09
CA ASN A 320 30.92 -8.09 13.69
C ASN A 320 31.28 -8.35 15.16
N LEU A 321 30.30 -8.79 15.96
CA LEU A 321 30.50 -9.10 17.37
C LEU A 321 31.50 -10.25 17.58
N ILE A 322 31.40 -11.32 16.78
CA ILE A 322 32.31 -12.48 16.88
C ILE A 322 33.74 -12.09 16.50
N LEU A 323 33.93 -11.35 15.41
CA LEU A 323 35.25 -10.97 14.91
C LEU A 323 35.93 -9.92 15.80
N THR A 324 35.17 -9.07 16.49
CA THR A 324 35.73 -8.09 17.44
C THR A 324 35.98 -8.67 18.83
N TYR A 325 35.19 -9.66 19.28
CA TYR A 325 35.35 -10.29 20.60
C TYR A 325 36.70 -11.04 20.76
N LYS A 326 37.13 -11.79 19.74
CA LYS A 326 38.34 -12.64 19.78
C LYS A 326 39.68 -11.89 19.86
N LYS A 327 39.67 -10.56 19.96
CA LYS A 327 40.87 -9.72 20.01
C LYS A 327 41.02 -8.92 21.31
N THR A 328 39.99 -8.93 22.16
CA THR A 328 39.92 -8.19 23.42
C THR A 328 40.03 -9.07 24.67
N GLY A 329 40.13 -10.39 24.49
CA GLY A 329 40.68 -11.31 25.49
C GLY A 329 42.01 -11.81 24.98
#